data_AF-A0A6C0BD08-F1
#
_entry.id   AF-A0A6C0BD08-F1
#
_cell.length_a   1.000
_cell.length_b   1.000
_cell.length_c   1.000
_cell.angle_alpha   90.00
_cell.angle_beta   90.00
_cell.angle_gamma   90.00
#
_symmetry.space_group_name_H-M   'P 1'
#
loop_
_entity.id
_entity.type
_entity.pdbx_description
1 polymer ?
#
loop_
_entity_poly.entity_id
_entity_poly.type
_entity_poly.pdbx_seq_one_letter_code
_entity_poly.pdbx_strand_id
1 'polypeptide(L)'
;MYLTIIHIGKCGGSVVSETLKKNNIKFNNIHIRHVKFKENRKYVIMLRNPISRFISAFNWRYKLVLLDRIQQFKFLNEKDILKKYNNVNNLAENIEKYDDELEYIHHIYEDINYYLSDFIRECKSENILGVITQENLKEDFKKIFGFDLDENVESRKNDASLSKYISDVGYKLLKEYLWRDYKCIKKLYKMGYLTKKQYKVLST
;
A
#
# COMPACT_ATOMS: atom_id res chain seq x y z
N MET A 1 -2.97 5.75 25.94
CA MET A 1 -2.54 6.16 24.59
C MET A 1 -3.02 5.10 23.59
N TYR A 2 -3.73 5.48 22.52
CA TYR A 2 -4.28 4.52 21.55
C TYR A 2 -3.44 4.46 20.27
N LEU A 3 -2.85 3.30 19.98
CA LEU A 3 -2.14 3.05 18.74
C LEU A 3 -3.12 2.80 17.58
N THR A 4 -2.86 3.41 16.43
CA THR A 4 -3.59 3.18 15.18
C THR A 4 -2.60 2.84 14.07
N ILE A 5 -2.84 1.74 13.37
CA ILE A 5 -2.08 1.36 12.18
C ILE A 5 -2.88 1.81 10.96
N ILE A 6 -2.27 2.63 10.09
CA ILE A 6 -2.81 2.95 8.77
C ILE A 6 -2.30 1.87 7.81
N HIS A 7 -3.13 0.88 7.55
CA HIS A 7 -2.80 -0.26 6.70
C HIS A 7 -3.21 0.02 5.25
N ILE A 8 -2.24 0.50 4.47
CA ILE A 8 -2.37 0.63 3.03
C ILE A 8 -2.18 -0.75 2.38
N GLY A 9 -3.06 -1.11 1.45
CA GLY A 9 -3.03 -2.40 0.78
C GLY A 9 -1.65 -2.73 0.20
N LYS A 10 -1.24 -3.99 0.36
CA LYS A 10 0.03 -4.54 -0.19
C LYS A 10 1.32 -3.89 0.34
N CYS A 11 1.25 -3.25 1.51
CA CYS A 11 2.40 -2.66 2.23
C CYS A 11 2.80 -3.45 3.49
N GLY A 12 2.45 -4.74 3.60
CA GLY A 12 2.90 -5.60 4.70
C GLY A 12 2.10 -5.46 6.00
N GLY A 13 0.99 -4.72 5.99
CA GLY A 13 0.22 -4.45 7.21
C GLY A 13 -0.44 -5.68 7.83
N SER A 14 -0.71 -6.75 7.07
CA SER A 14 -1.15 -8.04 7.64
C SER A 14 -0.08 -8.64 8.55
N VAL A 15 1.18 -8.64 8.11
CA VAL A 15 2.32 -9.17 8.89
C VAL A 15 2.48 -8.40 10.18
N VAL A 16 2.57 -7.07 10.09
CA VAL A 16 2.66 -6.17 11.25
C VAL A 16 1.49 -6.38 12.21
N SER A 17 0.26 -6.45 11.69
CA SER A 17 -0.94 -6.62 12.52
C SER A 17 -0.92 -7.95 13.28
N GLU A 18 -0.52 -9.03 12.63
CA GLU A 18 -0.42 -10.36 13.27
C GLU A 18 0.68 -10.39 14.32
N THR A 19 1.86 -9.83 14.04
CA THR A 19 2.94 -9.71 15.01
C THR A 19 2.53 -8.90 16.24
N LEU A 20 1.87 -7.75 16.07
CA LEU A 20 1.38 -6.93 17.19
C LEU A 20 0.34 -7.69 18.03
N LYS A 21 -0.58 -8.43 17.40
CA LYS A 21 -1.57 -9.27 18.09
C LYS A 21 -0.90 -10.36 18.92
N LYS A 22 0.07 -11.08 18.35
CA LYS A 22 0.84 -12.13 19.05
C LYS A 22 1.58 -11.60 20.28
N ASN A 23 2.04 -10.35 20.23
CA ASN A 23 2.69 -9.67 21.34
C ASN A 23 1.71 -8.93 22.27
N ASN A 24 0.41 -9.22 22.20
CA ASN A 24 -0.64 -8.62 23.03
C ASN A 24 -0.71 -7.08 22.98
N ILE A 25 -0.24 -6.46 21.88
CA ILE A 25 -0.30 -5.01 21.71
C ILE A 25 -1.68 -4.64 21.17
N LYS A 26 -2.40 -3.80 21.91
CA LYS A 26 -3.71 -3.27 21.48
C LYS A 26 -3.53 -2.15 20.46
N PHE A 27 -4.15 -2.29 19.30
CA PHE A 27 -4.16 -1.25 18.26
C PHE A 27 -5.49 -1.25 17.51
N ASN A 28 -5.81 -0.11 16.91
CA ASN A 28 -6.87 0.01 15.92
C ASN A 28 -6.27 -0.10 14.51
N ASN A 29 -6.81 -0.96 13.67
CA ASN A 29 -6.37 -1.06 12.28
C ASN A 29 -7.32 -0.26 11.36
N ILE A 30 -6.78 0.62 10.52
CA ILE A 30 -7.53 1.29 9.47
C ILE A 30 -7.10 0.70 8.14
N HIS A 31 -8.02 0.00 7.49
CA HIS A 31 -7.87 -0.63 6.19
C HIS A 31 -9.20 -0.48 5.43
N ILE A 32 -9.16 -0.19 4.13
CA ILE A 32 -10.35 -0.06 3.25
C ILE A 32 -11.30 1.07 3.73
N ARG A 33 -10.74 2.21 4.17
CA ARG A 33 -11.50 3.44 4.49
C ARG A 33 -10.57 4.65 4.63
N HIS A 34 -11.10 5.84 4.34
CA HIS A 34 -10.41 7.11 4.60
C HIS A 34 -10.01 7.25 6.08
N VAL A 35 -8.79 7.74 6.30
CA VAL A 35 -8.24 7.96 7.64
C VAL A 35 -8.69 9.32 8.14
N LYS A 36 -9.50 9.34 9.21
CA LYS A 36 -9.81 10.57 9.94
C LYS A 36 -8.81 10.78 11.07
N PHE A 37 -8.17 11.93 11.10
CA PHE A 37 -7.24 12.30 12.18
C PHE A 37 -7.99 12.43 13.52
N LYS A 38 -7.36 11.98 14.60
CA LYS A 38 -7.82 12.09 15.99
C LYS A 38 -6.64 12.41 16.88
N GLU A 39 -6.69 13.56 17.55
CA GLU A 39 -5.58 14.09 18.35
C GLU A 39 -5.14 13.16 19.50
N ASN A 40 -6.04 12.35 20.04
CA ASN A 40 -5.76 11.44 21.16
C ASN A 40 -5.13 10.09 20.75
N ARG A 41 -4.65 9.96 19.51
CA ARG A 41 -4.09 8.72 18.95
C ARG A 41 -2.65 8.88 18.50
N LYS A 42 -1.91 7.78 18.52
CA LYS A 42 -0.62 7.65 17.84
C LYS A 42 -0.78 6.78 16.60
N TYR A 43 -0.10 7.16 15.53
CA TYR A 43 -0.24 6.55 14.21
C TYR A 43 1.06 5.92 13.75
N VAL A 44 0.98 4.70 13.22
CA VAL A 44 2.04 4.08 12.41
C VAL A 44 1.50 3.92 11.00
N ILE A 45 2.27 4.38 10.02
CA ILE A 45 1.86 4.40 8.62
C ILE A 45 2.61 3.30 7.86
N MET A 46 1.88 2.44 7.18
CA MET A 46 2.47 1.43 6.30
C MET A 46 2.63 2.00 4.89
N LEU A 47 3.83 1.94 4.32
CA LEU A 47 4.13 2.40 2.96
C LEU A 47 4.84 1.32 2.13
N ARG A 48 4.84 1.53 0.82
CA ARG A 48 5.62 0.79 -0.18
C ARG A 48 5.86 1.72 -1.36
N ASN A 49 6.89 1.44 -2.17
CA ASN A 49 7.08 2.12 -3.43
C ASN A 49 5.78 2.07 -4.27
N PRO A 50 5.24 3.21 -4.77
CA PRO A 50 3.93 3.26 -5.40
C PRO A 50 3.77 2.27 -6.57
N ILE A 51 4.76 2.17 -7.45
CA ILE A 51 4.74 1.26 -8.60
C ILE A 51 4.78 -0.19 -8.13
N SER A 52 5.67 -0.51 -7.19
CA SER A 52 5.74 -1.86 -6.62
C SER A 52 4.45 -2.27 -5.90
N ARG A 53 3.76 -1.31 -5.25
CA ARG A 53 2.45 -1.52 -4.64
C ARG A 53 1.40 -1.80 -5.71
N PHE A 54 1.35 -0.99 -6.76
CA PHE A 54 0.43 -1.14 -7.89
C PHE A 54 0.55 -2.52 -8.55
N ILE A 55 1.77 -2.95 -8.89
CA ILE A 55 2.03 -4.29 -9.44
C ILE A 55 1.51 -5.38 -8.49
N SER A 56 1.82 -5.25 -7.20
CA SER A 56 1.39 -6.23 -6.22
C SER A 56 -0.13 -6.25 -6.01
N ALA A 57 -0.80 -5.11 -6.16
CA ALA A 57 -2.24 -4.96 -6.07
C ALA A 57 -2.92 -5.61 -7.27
N PHE A 58 -2.50 -5.26 -8.49
CA PHE A 58 -3.01 -5.85 -9.73
C PHE A 58 -2.87 -7.37 -9.72
N ASN A 59 -1.66 -7.91 -9.51
CA ASN A 59 -1.43 -9.36 -9.55
C ASN A 59 -2.22 -10.11 -8.47
N TRP A 60 -2.40 -9.49 -7.29
CA TRP A 60 -3.22 -10.08 -6.23
C TRP A 60 -4.70 -10.14 -6.62
N ARG A 61 -5.25 -9.07 -7.20
CA ARG A 61 -6.65 -9.08 -7.69
C ARG A 61 -6.81 -10.04 -8.86
N TYR A 62 -5.89 -10.03 -9.82
CA TYR A 62 -5.87 -10.97 -10.94
C TYR A 62 -5.93 -12.42 -10.47
N LYS A 63 -5.09 -12.80 -9.50
CA LYS A 63 -5.12 -14.13 -8.90
C LYS A 63 -6.48 -14.46 -8.29
N LEU A 64 -6.98 -13.64 -7.36
CA LEU A 64 -8.20 -13.92 -6.62
C LEU A 64 -9.47 -13.97 -7.50
N VAL A 65 -9.49 -13.18 -8.58
CA VAL A 65 -10.65 -13.00 -9.45
C VAL A 65 -10.65 -13.96 -10.63
N LEU A 66 -9.50 -14.15 -11.29
CA LEU A 66 -9.42 -14.91 -12.55
C LEU A 66 -8.81 -16.30 -12.40
N LEU A 67 -7.77 -16.45 -11.58
CA LEU A 67 -7.09 -17.74 -11.38
C LEU A 67 -7.82 -18.60 -10.35
N ASP A 68 -7.91 -18.11 -9.11
CA ASP A 68 -8.51 -18.85 -8.00
C ASP A 68 -10.05 -18.78 -8.04
N ARG A 69 -10.60 -17.74 -8.68
CA ARG A 69 -12.05 -17.46 -8.81
C ARG A 69 -12.81 -17.34 -7.48
N ILE A 70 -12.11 -17.14 -6.38
CA ILE A 70 -12.67 -17.03 -5.02
C ILE A 70 -13.41 -15.70 -4.83
N GLN A 71 -13.02 -14.63 -5.53
CA GLN A 71 -13.62 -13.29 -5.38
C GLN A 71 -14.15 -12.72 -6.70
N GLN A 72 -14.51 -13.58 -7.66
CA GLN A 72 -14.83 -13.16 -9.02
C GLN A 72 -16.04 -12.20 -9.16
N PHE A 73 -16.96 -12.21 -8.19
CA PHE A 73 -18.17 -11.36 -8.17
C PHE A 73 -18.18 -10.39 -6.98
N LYS A 74 -17.04 -10.22 -6.30
CA LYS A 74 -16.97 -9.38 -5.10
C LYS A 74 -17.15 -7.90 -5.44
N PHE A 75 -16.61 -7.48 -6.57
CA PHE A 75 -16.68 -6.09 -7.05
C PHE A 75 -17.22 -6.08 -8.47
N LEU A 76 -18.14 -5.15 -8.74
CA LEU A 76 -18.76 -4.99 -10.05
C LEU A 76 -17.69 -4.65 -11.09
N ASN A 77 -17.78 -5.25 -12.28
CA ASN A 77 -16.90 -5.05 -13.45
C ASN A 77 -15.41 -5.41 -13.28
N GLU A 78 -14.90 -5.65 -12.06
CA GLU A 78 -13.48 -5.91 -11.81
C GLU A 78 -12.94 -7.09 -12.63
N LYS A 79 -13.74 -8.16 -12.77
CA LYS A 79 -13.40 -9.34 -13.58
C LYS A 79 -13.14 -8.98 -15.05
N ASP A 80 -14.01 -8.15 -15.62
CA ASP A 80 -13.94 -7.81 -17.04
C ASP A 80 -12.79 -6.85 -17.32
N ILE A 81 -12.51 -5.94 -16.39
CA ILE A 81 -11.35 -5.03 -16.45
C ILE A 81 -10.04 -5.82 -16.34
N LEU A 82 -9.94 -6.74 -15.37
CA LEU A 82 -8.75 -7.59 -15.22
C LEU A 82 -8.50 -8.45 -16.47
N LYS A 83 -9.56 -8.94 -17.14
CA LYS A 83 -9.45 -9.64 -18.43
C LYS A 83 -9.03 -8.70 -19.56
N LYS A 84 -9.62 -7.50 -19.65
CA LYS A 84 -9.32 -6.48 -20.68
C LYS A 84 -7.83 -6.17 -20.71
N TYR A 85 -7.24 -5.89 -19.55
CA TYR A 85 -5.80 -5.57 -19.49
C TYR A 85 -4.92 -6.82 -19.44
N ASN A 86 -5.38 -7.95 -18.88
CA ASN A 86 -4.71 -9.26 -18.82
C ASN A 86 -3.40 -9.31 -17.99
N ASN A 87 -2.59 -8.26 -17.99
CA ASN A 87 -1.40 -8.15 -17.16
C ASN A 87 -1.14 -6.68 -16.75
N VAL A 88 -0.25 -6.49 -15.78
CA VAL A 88 0.05 -5.16 -15.24
C VAL A 88 0.71 -4.23 -16.27
N ASN A 89 1.53 -4.74 -17.19
CA ASN A 89 2.18 -3.91 -18.22
C ASN A 89 1.16 -3.29 -19.16
N ASN A 90 0.22 -4.10 -19.65
CA ASN A 90 -0.84 -3.64 -20.54
C ASN A 90 -1.71 -2.58 -19.88
N LEU A 91 -2.01 -2.72 -18.58
CA LEU A 91 -2.70 -1.68 -17.82
C LEU A 91 -1.83 -0.42 -17.70
N ALA A 92 -0.56 -0.56 -17.35
CA ALA A 92 0.36 0.57 -17.19
C ALA A 92 0.54 1.38 -18.48
N GLU A 93 0.69 0.71 -19.63
CA GLU A 93 0.82 1.35 -20.95
C GLU A 93 -0.48 2.00 -21.44
N ASN A 94 -1.63 1.66 -20.84
CA ASN A 94 -2.94 2.23 -21.18
C ASN A 94 -3.58 3.00 -20.02
N ILE A 95 -2.80 3.38 -19.00
CA ILE A 95 -3.33 3.93 -17.75
C ILE A 95 -4.07 5.27 -17.96
N GLU A 96 -3.74 6.03 -19.00
CA GLU A 96 -4.46 7.28 -19.33
C GLU A 96 -5.92 7.03 -19.76
N LYS A 97 -6.23 5.81 -20.21
CA LYS A 97 -7.59 5.37 -20.58
C LYS A 97 -8.29 4.65 -19.42
N TYR A 98 -7.58 4.43 -18.31
CA TYR A 98 -8.12 3.81 -17.11
C TYR A 98 -8.85 4.87 -16.30
N ASP A 99 -10.17 4.75 -16.24
CA ASP A 99 -11.03 5.62 -15.46
C ASP A 99 -11.31 4.95 -14.11
N ASP A 100 -10.71 5.45 -13.03
CA ASP A 100 -10.85 4.87 -11.69
C ASP A 100 -12.29 4.82 -11.16
N GLU A 101 -13.17 5.70 -11.64
CA GLU A 101 -14.57 5.78 -11.22
C GLU A 101 -15.43 4.73 -11.93
N LEU A 102 -15.08 4.40 -13.18
CA LEU A 102 -15.82 3.45 -14.02
C LEU A 102 -15.17 2.06 -14.08
N GLU A 103 -13.85 1.99 -13.95
CA GLU A 103 -13.01 0.80 -14.06
C GLU A 103 -12.40 0.44 -12.68
N TYR A 104 -13.22 -0.05 -11.75
CA TYR A 104 -12.77 -0.29 -10.38
C TYR A 104 -11.94 -1.59 -10.18
N ILE A 105 -10.64 -1.44 -9.91
CA ILE A 105 -9.81 -2.50 -9.32
C ILE A 105 -9.49 -2.10 -7.87
N HIS A 106 -10.04 -2.85 -6.91
CA HIS A 106 -10.16 -2.43 -5.51
C HIS A 106 -8.85 -1.90 -4.86
N HIS A 107 -7.74 -2.64 -4.98
CA HIS A 107 -6.46 -2.24 -4.38
C HIS A 107 -5.63 -1.24 -5.21
N ILE A 108 -6.06 -0.97 -6.45
CA ILE A 108 -5.48 0.09 -7.27
C ILE A 108 -6.08 1.43 -6.82
N TYR A 109 -7.40 1.51 -6.73
CA TYR A 109 -8.13 2.68 -6.26
C TYR A 109 -7.76 3.10 -4.83
N GLU A 110 -7.61 2.13 -3.93
CA GLU A 110 -7.22 2.40 -2.54
C GLU A 110 -5.69 2.58 -2.40
N ASP A 111 -5.20 3.63 -3.05
CA ASP A 111 -3.78 4.00 -3.11
C ASP A 111 -3.28 4.77 -1.90
N ILE A 112 -2.01 5.18 -1.91
CA ILE A 112 -1.41 5.88 -0.76
C ILE A 112 -2.14 7.21 -0.53
N ASN A 113 -2.46 7.91 -1.61
CA ASN A 113 -3.21 9.16 -1.59
C ASN A 113 -4.61 9.01 -1.00
N TYR A 114 -5.34 7.93 -1.32
CA TYR A 114 -6.66 7.62 -0.77
C TYR A 114 -6.65 7.59 0.77
N TYR A 115 -5.63 6.97 1.36
CA TYR A 115 -5.49 6.90 2.82
C TYR A 115 -4.92 8.18 3.43
N LEU A 116 -3.96 8.84 2.76
CA LEU A 116 -3.07 9.79 3.43
C LEU A 116 -3.26 11.26 3.07
N SER A 117 -3.94 11.59 1.97
CA SER A 117 -4.04 12.97 1.49
C SER A 117 -4.63 13.93 2.51
N ASP A 118 -5.83 13.64 3.02
CA ASP A 118 -6.48 14.43 4.06
C ASP A 118 -5.79 14.25 5.42
N PHE A 119 -5.40 13.01 5.75
CA PHE A 119 -4.75 12.71 7.02
C PHE A 119 -3.47 13.52 7.24
N ILE A 120 -2.56 13.58 6.26
CA ILE A 120 -1.29 14.32 6.41
C ILE A 120 -1.52 15.84 6.41
N ARG A 121 -2.63 16.33 5.84
CA ARG A 121 -2.99 17.76 5.91
C ARG A 121 -3.36 18.17 7.34
N GLU A 122 -4.01 17.29 8.08
CA GLU A 122 -4.59 17.57 9.41
C GLU A 122 -3.72 17.04 10.57
N CYS A 123 -2.96 15.97 10.34
CA CYS A 123 -2.23 15.29 11.40
C CYS A 123 -1.05 16.12 11.91
N LYS A 124 -1.00 16.29 13.24
CA LYS A 124 0.14 16.91 13.92
C LYS A 124 1.31 15.93 13.97
N SER A 125 2.54 16.45 13.86
CA SER A 125 3.76 15.65 13.83
C SER A 125 3.88 14.71 15.03
N GLU A 126 3.60 15.19 16.23
CA GLU A 126 3.68 14.42 17.47
C GLU A 126 2.75 13.19 17.48
N ASN A 127 1.71 13.17 16.64
CA ASN A 127 0.80 12.03 16.54
C ASN A 127 1.33 10.89 15.67
N ILE A 128 2.34 11.11 14.83
CA ILE A 128 2.95 10.04 14.02
C ILE A 128 4.10 9.42 14.82
N LEU A 129 3.92 8.15 15.22
CA LEU A 129 4.93 7.37 15.92
C LEU A 129 6.05 6.91 14.96
N GLY A 130 5.70 6.62 13.71
CA GLY A 130 6.67 6.25 12.69
C GLY A 130 6.03 5.77 11.39
N VAL A 131 6.89 5.50 10.41
CA VAL A 131 6.51 4.94 9.12
C VAL A 131 7.25 3.61 8.94
N ILE A 132 6.53 2.58 8.50
CA ILE A 132 7.08 1.28 8.17
C ILE A 132 6.98 1.08 6.65
N THR A 133 8.11 0.85 6.01
CA THR A 133 8.20 0.60 4.57
C THR A 133 8.26 -0.89 4.30
N GLN A 134 7.55 -1.39 3.29
CA GLN A 134 7.64 -2.79 2.88
C GLN A 134 9.08 -3.20 2.53
N GLU A 135 9.87 -2.26 2.00
CA GLU A 135 11.27 -2.46 1.60
C GLU A 135 12.25 -2.55 2.77
N ASN A 136 11.89 -2.07 3.97
CA ASN A 136 12.69 -2.21 5.20
C ASN A 136 11.79 -2.67 6.37
N LEU A 137 10.88 -3.61 6.10
CA LEU A 137 9.77 -3.96 6.99
C LEU A 137 10.25 -4.35 8.40
N LYS A 138 11.31 -5.15 8.48
CA LYS A 138 11.84 -5.68 9.74
C LYS A 138 12.53 -4.59 10.56
N GLU A 139 13.41 -3.82 9.92
CA GLU A 139 14.19 -2.76 10.55
C GLU A 139 13.28 -1.62 11.03
N ASP A 140 12.32 -1.19 10.19
CA ASP A 140 11.38 -0.14 10.54
C ASP A 140 10.47 -0.57 11.71
N PHE A 141 9.99 -1.82 11.69
CA PHE A 141 9.18 -2.39 12.77
C PHE A 141 9.97 -2.43 14.09
N LYS A 142 11.18 -2.99 14.07
CA LYS A 142 12.03 -3.10 15.27
C LYS A 142 12.36 -1.73 15.85
N LYS A 143 12.63 -0.74 15.00
CA LYS A 143 12.90 0.64 15.41
C LYS A 143 11.71 1.28 16.14
N ILE A 144 10.48 1.01 15.69
CA ILE A 144 9.27 1.62 16.24
C ILE A 144 8.80 0.90 17.51
N PHE A 145 8.87 -0.43 17.53
CA PHE A 145 8.25 -1.24 18.57
C PHE A 145 9.24 -1.85 19.57
N GLY A 146 10.55 -1.85 19.26
CA GLY A 146 11.60 -2.34 20.16
C GLY A 146 11.76 -3.86 20.22
N PHE A 147 11.07 -4.62 19.35
CA PHE A 147 11.20 -6.08 19.24
C PHE A 147 11.08 -6.53 17.79
N ASP A 148 11.47 -7.78 17.52
CA ASP A 148 11.56 -8.32 16.15
C ASP A 148 10.19 -8.65 15.54
N LEU A 149 10.11 -8.49 14.21
CA LEU A 149 8.94 -8.89 13.44
C LEU A 149 8.87 -10.43 13.37
N ASP A 150 7.68 -11.00 13.58
CA ASP A 150 7.51 -12.47 13.52
C ASP A 150 7.58 -12.96 12.07
N GLU A 151 8.68 -13.63 11.72
CA GLU A 151 8.98 -14.13 10.38
C GLU A 151 8.06 -15.28 9.96
N ASN A 152 7.46 -16.02 10.90
CA ASN A 152 6.58 -17.14 10.59
C ASN A 152 5.26 -16.70 9.93
N VAL A 153 4.98 -15.40 9.92
CA VAL A 153 3.81 -14.80 9.26
C VAL A 153 4.06 -14.55 7.75
N GLU A 154 5.30 -14.65 7.26
CA GLU A 154 5.64 -14.35 5.85
C GLU A 154 5.14 -15.38 4.81
N SER A 155 4.38 -16.41 5.19
CA SER A 155 4.09 -17.57 4.34
C SER A 155 3.07 -17.34 3.20
N ARG A 156 2.56 -16.13 2.96
CA ARG A 156 1.75 -15.82 1.77
C ARG A 156 2.59 -15.16 0.68
N LYS A 157 3.58 -15.88 0.16
CA LYS A 157 4.25 -15.45 -1.08
C LYS A 157 3.18 -15.36 -2.16
N ASN A 158 2.97 -14.16 -2.73
CA ASN A 158 2.20 -14.02 -3.96
C ASN A 158 2.82 -15.00 -4.97
N ASP A 159 1.96 -15.73 -5.67
CA ASP A 159 2.37 -16.69 -6.69
C ASP A 159 3.42 -16.06 -7.60
N ALA A 160 4.62 -16.65 -7.65
CA ALA A 160 5.72 -16.15 -8.47
C ALA A 160 5.41 -16.25 -9.97
N SER A 161 4.30 -16.91 -10.33
CA SER A 161 3.85 -17.15 -11.69
C SER A 161 3.34 -15.90 -12.42
N LEU A 162 2.84 -14.88 -11.72
CA LEU A 162 2.36 -13.66 -12.38
C LEU A 162 3.51 -12.69 -12.66
N SER A 163 3.62 -12.27 -13.92
CA SER A 163 4.63 -11.32 -14.37
C SER A 163 4.55 -10.01 -13.58
N LYS A 164 5.72 -9.48 -13.23
CA LYS A 164 5.90 -8.16 -12.62
C LYS A 164 6.52 -7.16 -13.59
N TYR A 165 6.72 -7.59 -14.84
CA TYR A 165 7.32 -6.77 -15.88
C TYR A 165 6.45 -5.56 -16.18
N ILE A 166 7.11 -4.40 -16.33
CA ILE A 166 6.55 -3.17 -16.89
C ILE A 166 7.64 -2.60 -17.82
N SER A 167 7.25 -2.16 -19.01
CA SER A 167 8.12 -1.49 -19.98
C SER A 167 8.49 -0.08 -19.50
N ASP A 168 9.52 0.53 -20.09
CA ASP A 168 9.88 1.91 -19.75
C ASP A 168 8.74 2.91 -20.01
N VAL A 169 7.95 2.66 -21.07
CA VAL A 169 6.75 3.45 -21.40
C VAL A 169 5.70 3.30 -20.32
N GLY A 170 5.33 2.05 -19.97
CA GLY A 170 4.36 1.78 -18.92
C GLY A 170 4.82 2.33 -17.56
N TYR A 171 6.11 2.27 -17.27
CA TYR A 171 6.69 2.80 -16.04
C TYR A 171 6.52 4.31 -15.95
N LYS A 172 6.84 5.04 -17.03
CA LYS A 172 6.69 6.49 -17.09
C LYS A 172 5.23 6.90 -16.89
N LEU A 173 4.31 6.31 -17.66
CA LEU A 173 2.88 6.62 -17.60
C LEU A 173 2.31 6.30 -16.22
N LEU A 174 2.65 5.13 -15.65
CA LEU A 174 2.19 4.75 -14.32
C LEU A 174 2.75 5.68 -13.24
N LYS A 175 4.00 6.13 -13.37
CA LYS A 175 4.60 7.09 -12.42
C LYS A 175 3.88 8.43 -12.46
N GLU A 176 3.51 8.90 -13.65
CA GLU A 176 2.71 10.11 -13.84
C GLU A 176 1.32 9.93 -13.24
N TYR A 177 0.62 8.82 -13.48
CA TYR A 177 -0.66 8.51 -12.85
C TYR A 177 -0.58 8.50 -11.31
N LEU A 178 0.47 7.90 -10.74
CA LEU A 178 0.68 7.79 -9.28
C LEU A 178 1.26 9.06 -8.62
N TRP A 179 1.29 10.21 -9.29
CA TRP A 179 1.95 11.42 -8.78
C TRP A 179 1.47 11.86 -7.38
N ARG A 180 0.19 11.59 -7.04
CA ARG A 180 -0.38 11.93 -5.73
C ARG A 180 0.20 11.08 -4.60
N ASP A 181 0.46 9.80 -4.86
CA ASP A 181 1.15 8.91 -3.91
C ASP A 181 2.55 9.44 -3.60
N TYR A 182 3.30 9.83 -4.64
CA TYR A 182 4.62 10.43 -4.47
C TYR A 182 4.59 11.77 -3.72
N LYS A 183 3.51 12.55 -3.86
CA LYS A 183 3.30 13.78 -3.08
C LYS A 183 3.14 13.48 -1.58
N CYS A 184 2.37 12.45 -1.21
CA CYS A 184 2.25 11.99 0.18
C CYS A 184 3.60 11.54 0.74
N ILE A 185 4.35 10.72 -0.02
CA ILE A 185 5.69 10.26 0.38
C ILE A 185 6.65 11.44 0.60
N LYS A 186 6.68 12.40 -0.33
CA LYS A 186 7.52 13.61 -0.22
C LYS A 186 7.15 14.44 1.01
N LYS A 187 5.85 14.53 1.35
CA LYS A 187 5.39 15.26 2.53
C LYS A 187 5.86 14.56 3.82
N LEU A 188 5.73 13.23 3.93
CA LEU A 188 6.26 12.46 5.07
C LEU A 188 7.77 12.58 5.22
N TYR A 189 8.51 12.60 4.11
CA TYR A 189 9.95 12.86 4.11
C TYR A 189 10.28 14.25 4.66
N LYS A 190 9.60 15.30 4.16
CA LYS A 190 9.78 16.68 4.67
C LYS A 190 9.43 16.83 6.15
N MET A 191 8.53 16.00 6.67
CA MET A 191 8.17 15.97 8.09
C MET A 191 9.16 15.15 8.94
N GLY A 192 10.18 14.53 8.36
CA GLY A 192 11.22 13.79 9.08
C GLY A 192 10.91 12.32 9.38
N TYR A 193 9.81 11.77 8.86
CA TYR A 193 9.42 10.37 9.14
C TYR A 193 10.06 9.34 8.21
N LEU A 194 10.69 9.80 7.14
CA LEU A 194 11.45 8.94 6.22
C LEU A 194 12.91 9.35 6.23
N THR A 195 13.79 8.37 6.28
CA THR A 195 15.22 8.59 6.03
C THR A 195 15.45 8.93 4.55
N LYS A 196 16.60 9.53 4.23
CA LYS A 196 17.00 9.76 2.82
C LYS A 196 17.02 8.46 2.00
N LYS A 197 17.44 7.34 2.62
CA LYS A 197 17.46 6.01 2.00
C LYS A 197 16.04 5.54 1.66
N GLN A 198 15.11 5.57 2.63
CA GLN A 198 13.71 5.21 2.40
C GLN A 198 13.06 6.10 1.34
N TYR A 199 13.25 7.42 1.43
CA TYR A 199 12.67 8.35 0.46
C TYR A 199 13.15 8.07 -0.97
N LYS A 200 14.45 7.79 -1.16
CA LYS A 200 15.00 7.44 -2.47
C LYS A 200 14.32 6.18 -3.03
N VAL A 201 14.28 5.10 -2.25
CA VAL A 201 13.66 3.83 -2.66
C VAL A 201 12.17 3.99 -2.98
N LEU A 202 11.44 4.78 -2.21
CA LEU A 202 10.02 5.03 -2.43
C LEU A 202 9.72 5.98 -3.61
N SER A 203 10.72 6.74 -4.10
CA SER A 203 10.53 7.79 -5.13
C SER A 203 11.11 7.48 -6.51
N THR A 204 11.95 6.45 -6.60
CA THR A 204 12.27 5.75 -7.89
C THR A 204 11.03 4.97 -8.55
#